data_AF-A0A3B9Y764-F1
#
_entry.id   AF-A0A3B9Y764-F1
#
_cell.length_a   1.000
_cell.length_b   1.000
_cell.length_c   1.000
_cell.angle_alpha   90.00
_cell.angle_beta   90.00
_cell.angle_gamma   90.00
#
_symmetry.space_group_name_H-M   'P 1'
#
loop_
_entity.id
_entity.type
_entity.pdbx_description
1 polymer ?
#
loop_
_entity_poly.entity_id
_entity_poly.type
_entity_poly.pdbx_seq_one_letter_code
_entity_poly.pdbx_strand_id
1 'polypeptide(L)'
;KRARRRRRAIVIALVLLIIILVPIAFFALRGLRARNLVYQYKQVTQGNIALNVSATGPVEGTIYNADFLASGRVTEIDVNVGQQVKAGQTLAKINSTALQDALKQAQASLQQQKDFGTQDAINVAQAQVNTAQHNLDNATLNAPHAGVVTAINGAIGGMAASGGGSASGASSAG
;
A
#
# COMPACT_ATOMS: atom_id res chain seq x y z
N LYS A 1 -108.51 -49.44 -0.63
CA LYS A 1 -108.07 -48.02 -0.50
C LYS A 1 -106.83 -47.81 0.43
N ARG A 2 -105.81 -48.71 0.47
CA ARG A 2 -104.63 -48.56 1.38
C ARG A 2 -103.29 -48.23 0.69
N ALA A 3 -103.17 -48.41 -0.63
CA ALA A 3 -101.91 -48.22 -1.37
C ALA A 3 -101.50 -46.74 -1.59
N ARG A 4 -102.45 -45.80 -1.67
CA ARG A 4 -102.16 -44.37 -1.90
C ARG A 4 -101.62 -43.64 -0.65
N ARG A 5 -101.94 -44.09 0.57
CA ARG A 5 -101.42 -43.49 1.82
C ARG A 5 -99.94 -43.80 2.06
N ARG A 6 -99.48 -45.02 1.72
CA ARG A 6 -98.06 -45.41 1.85
C ARG A 6 -97.15 -44.66 0.88
N ARG A 7 -97.60 -44.44 -0.36
CA ARG A 7 -96.86 -43.62 -1.34
C ARG A 7 -96.72 -42.15 -0.88
N ARG A 8 -97.76 -41.58 -0.27
CA ARG A 8 -97.69 -40.22 0.30
C ARG A 8 -96.75 -40.14 1.51
N ALA A 9 -96.72 -41.16 2.37
CA ALA A 9 -95.79 -41.22 3.50
C ALA A 9 -94.32 -41.33 3.06
N ILE A 10 -94.03 -42.09 2.00
CA ILE A 10 -92.68 -42.20 1.43
C ILE A 10 -92.22 -40.86 0.83
N VAL A 11 -93.12 -40.16 0.11
CA VAL A 11 -92.81 -38.84 -0.46
C VAL A 11 -92.56 -37.81 0.65
N ILE A 12 -93.36 -37.81 1.73
CA ILE A 12 -93.16 -36.92 2.87
C ILE A 12 -91.84 -37.22 3.59
N ALA A 13 -91.49 -38.49 3.77
CA ALA A 13 -90.22 -38.90 4.37
C ALA A 13 -89.01 -38.48 3.52
N LEU A 14 -89.11 -38.61 2.18
CA LEU A 14 -88.07 -38.16 1.25
C LEU A 14 -87.90 -36.63 1.28
N VAL A 15 -89.00 -35.89 1.33
CA VAL A 15 -88.97 -34.42 1.42
C VAL A 15 -88.36 -33.97 2.75
N LEU A 16 -88.71 -34.61 3.88
CA LEU A 16 -88.09 -34.34 5.17
C LEU A 16 -86.60 -34.68 5.20
N LEU A 17 -86.19 -35.78 4.56
CA LEU A 17 -84.79 -36.16 4.44
C LEU A 17 -83.99 -35.11 3.65
N ILE A 18 -84.54 -34.59 2.55
CA ILE A 18 -83.92 -33.54 1.74
C ILE A 18 -83.83 -32.23 2.54
N ILE A 19 -84.88 -31.86 3.28
CA ILE A 19 -84.90 -30.64 4.12
C ILE A 19 -83.82 -30.68 5.20
N ILE A 20 -83.43 -31.87 5.69
CA ILE A 20 -82.37 -32.04 6.69
C ILE A 20 -80.98 -32.10 6.03
N LEU A 21 -80.84 -32.78 4.90
CA LEU A 21 -79.54 -32.94 4.23
C LEU A 21 -79.01 -31.65 3.60
N VAL A 22 -79.89 -30.82 3.03
CA VAL A 22 -79.49 -29.57 2.36
C VAL A 22 -78.78 -28.57 3.31
N PRO A 23 -79.29 -28.25 4.51
CA PRO A 23 -78.61 -27.34 5.43
C PRO A 23 -77.31 -27.91 5.99
N ILE A 24 -77.24 -29.23 6.25
CA ILE A 24 -76.01 -29.91 6.71
C ILE A 24 -74.92 -29.83 5.64
N ALA A 25 -75.27 -30.14 4.39
CA ALA A 25 -74.34 -30.04 3.27
C ALA A 25 -73.89 -28.58 3.05
N PHE A 26 -74.81 -27.62 3.13
CA PHE A 26 -74.49 -26.20 2.99
C PHE A 26 -73.52 -25.71 4.08
N PHE A 27 -73.72 -26.12 5.33
CA PHE A 27 -72.86 -25.73 6.45
C PHE A 27 -71.47 -26.40 6.36
N ALA A 28 -71.43 -27.68 5.98
CA ALA A 28 -70.18 -28.41 5.75
C ALA A 28 -69.37 -27.81 4.58
N LEU A 29 -70.03 -27.45 3.47
CA LEU A 29 -69.41 -26.76 2.33
C LEU A 29 -68.94 -25.34 2.67
N ARG A 30 -69.58 -24.67 3.64
CA ARG A 30 -69.12 -23.36 4.15
C ARG A 30 -67.87 -23.50 5.03
N GLY A 31 -67.78 -24.56 5.84
CA GLY A 31 -66.64 -24.83 6.72
C GLY A 31 -65.35 -25.18 5.97
N LEU A 32 -65.45 -25.76 4.78
CA LEU A 32 -64.31 -26.11 3.92
C LEU A 32 -63.63 -24.89 3.24
N ARG A 33 -64.15 -23.66 3.40
CA ARG A 33 -63.58 -22.43 2.81
C ARG A 33 -62.66 -21.65 3.76
N ALA A 34 -62.18 -22.26 4.84
CA ALA A 34 -61.12 -21.67 5.66
C ALA A 34 -59.74 -21.90 5.00
N ARG A 35 -59.35 -21.03 4.07
CA ARG A 35 -57.97 -20.97 3.58
C ARG A 35 -57.08 -20.48 4.73
N ASN A 36 -56.31 -21.39 5.33
CA ASN A 36 -55.24 -21.04 6.26
C ASN A 36 -54.16 -20.25 5.50
N LEU A 37 -54.16 -18.93 5.66
CA LEU A 37 -53.08 -18.06 5.20
C LEU A 37 -51.90 -18.24 6.16
N VAL A 38 -50.97 -19.12 5.79
CA VAL A 38 -49.71 -19.31 6.52
C VAL A 38 -48.81 -18.12 6.18
N TYR A 39 -48.78 -17.13 7.07
CA TYR A 39 -47.84 -16.02 6.98
C TYR A 39 -46.45 -16.49 7.44
N GLN A 40 -45.52 -16.61 6.50
CA GLN A 40 -44.12 -16.83 6.83
C GLN A 40 -43.47 -15.48 7.20
N TYR A 41 -43.28 -15.25 8.49
CA TYR A 41 -42.47 -14.15 8.99
C TYR A 41 -41.01 -14.61 9.09
N LYS A 42 -40.13 -14.01 8.29
CA LYS A 42 -38.68 -14.11 8.49
C LYS A 42 -38.25 -12.86 9.25
N GLN A 43 -37.61 -13.02 10.41
CA GLN A 43 -37.13 -11.87 11.16
C GLN A 43 -36.08 -11.10 10.34
N VAL A 44 -36.28 -9.79 10.21
CA VAL A 44 -35.27 -8.89 9.64
C VAL A 44 -34.20 -8.71 10.71
N THR A 45 -33.07 -9.37 10.52
CA THR A 45 -31.89 -9.15 11.36
C THR A 45 -31.24 -7.83 10.91
N GLN A 46 -31.26 -6.82 11.77
CA GLN A 46 -30.41 -5.64 11.61
C GLN A 46 -28.97 -6.08 11.87
N GLY A 47 -28.23 -6.37 10.80
CA GLY A 47 -26.78 -6.51 10.88
C GLY A 47 -26.16 -5.13 10.99
N ASN A 48 -25.22 -4.95 11.92
CA ASN A 48 -24.31 -3.81 11.90
C ASN A 48 -23.52 -3.90 10.60
N ILE A 49 -23.89 -3.10 9.60
CA ILE A 49 -23.05 -2.90 8.44
C ILE A 49 -21.88 -2.06 8.92
N ALA A 50 -20.82 -2.71 9.40
CA ALA A 50 -19.53 -2.08 9.47
C ALA A 50 -19.12 -1.82 8.02
N LEU A 51 -19.43 -0.63 7.51
CA LEU A 51 -18.78 -0.08 6.33
C LEU A 51 -17.30 0.05 6.72
N ASN A 52 -16.53 -1.02 6.52
CA ASN A 52 -15.09 -0.91 6.45
C ASN A 52 -14.81 -0.11 5.18
N VAL A 53 -14.77 1.21 5.33
CA VAL A 53 -14.19 2.11 4.35
C VAL A 53 -12.71 1.77 4.33
N SER A 54 -12.34 0.83 3.48
CA SER A 54 -10.96 0.54 3.17
C SER A 54 -10.51 1.68 2.28
N ALA A 55 -10.06 2.77 2.90
CA ALA A 55 -9.28 3.79 2.22
C ALA A 55 -7.89 3.18 1.93
N THR A 56 -7.83 2.24 0.99
CA THR A 56 -6.55 1.86 0.38
C THR A 56 -6.24 2.92 -0.66
N GLY A 57 -5.96 4.14 -0.20
CA GLY A 57 -5.23 5.08 -1.02
C GLY A 57 -3.86 4.44 -1.30
N PRO A 58 -3.32 4.50 -2.52
CA PRO A 58 -1.91 4.20 -2.70
C PRO A 58 -1.15 5.11 -1.75
N VAL A 59 -0.32 4.52 -0.89
CA VAL A 59 0.61 5.29 -0.08
C VAL A 59 1.66 5.80 -1.06
N GLU A 60 1.39 6.94 -1.68
CA GLU A 60 2.32 7.74 -2.49
C GLU A 60 3.38 8.34 -1.55
N GLY A 61 4.15 7.48 -0.89
CA GLY A 61 5.36 7.89 -0.21
C GLY A 61 6.42 8.14 -1.26
N THR A 62 6.85 9.38 -1.43
CA THR A 62 7.94 9.70 -2.35
C THR A 62 9.20 8.98 -1.88
N ILE A 63 9.58 7.91 -2.57
CA ILE A 63 10.83 7.19 -2.30
C ILE A 63 11.95 7.98 -2.98
N TYR A 64 12.91 8.40 -2.18
CA TYR A 64 14.10 9.08 -2.66
C TYR A 64 15.31 8.19 -2.46
N ASN A 65 16.07 7.98 -3.53
CA ASN A 65 17.32 7.24 -3.48
C ASN A 65 18.44 8.17 -3.02
N ALA A 66 19.29 7.68 -2.11
CA ALA A 66 20.51 8.36 -1.70
C ALA A 66 21.70 7.56 -2.26
N ASP A 67 22.39 8.13 -3.24
CA ASP A 67 23.55 7.53 -3.89
C ASP A 67 24.81 8.31 -3.56
N PHE A 68 25.96 7.62 -3.49
CA PHE A 68 27.24 8.29 -3.33
C PHE A 68 27.55 9.15 -4.55
N LEU A 69 28.00 10.38 -4.31
CA LEU A 69 28.43 11.31 -5.36
C LEU A 69 29.89 11.05 -5.79
N ALA A 70 30.68 10.39 -4.95
CA ALA A 70 32.05 9.96 -5.25
C ALA A 70 32.15 8.44 -5.36
N SER A 71 33.04 7.95 -6.24
CA SER A 71 33.36 6.54 -6.34
C SER A 71 34.40 6.15 -5.28
N GLY A 72 34.19 5.02 -4.60
CA GLY A 72 35.11 4.57 -3.56
C GLY A 72 34.63 3.36 -2.78
N ARG A 73 35.49 2.81 -1.92
CA ARG A 73 35.15 1.67 -1.05
C ARG A 73 34.37 2.16 0.16
N VAL A 74 33.18 1.60 0.41
CA VAL A 74 32.37 1.90 1.59
C VAL A 74 33.07 1.38 2.84
N THR A 75 33.33 2.25 3.82
CA THR A 75 33.97 1.88 5.08
C THR A 75 32.96 1.69 6.20
N GLU A 76 31.93 2.53 6.25
CA GLU A 76 30.96 2.56 7.34
C GLU A 76 29.55 2.86 6.80
N ILE A 77 28.55 2.21 7.39
CA ILE A 77 27.12 2.51 7.19
C ILE A 77 26.57 2.77 8.59
N ASP A 78 26.17 4.02 8.85
CA ASP A 78 25.80 4.53 10.18
C ASP A 78 24.28 4.53 10.42
N VAL A 79 23.50 3.86 9.54
CA VAL A 79 22.04 3.82 9.58
C VAL A 79 21.46 2.42 9.41
N ASN A 80 20.28 2.21 9.98
CA ASN A 80 19.54 0.94 9.91
C ASN A 80 18.21 1.12 9.15
N VAL A 81 17.73 0.04 8.52
CA VAL A 81 16.40 0.00 7.90
C VAL A 81 15.32 0.24 8.97
N GLY A 82 14.39 1.14 8.69
CA GLY A 82 13.36 1.60 9.62
C GLY A 82 13.76 2.77 10.52
N GLN A 83 15.03 3.21 10.49
CA GLN A 83 15.49 4.35 11.26
C GLN A 83 14.99 5.67 10.66
N GLN A 84 14.55 6.58 11.53
CA GLN A 84 14.27 7.97 11.14
C GLN A 84 15.57 8.75 11.03
N VAL A 85 15.76 9.42 9.89
CA VAL A 85 16.91 10.28 9.63
C VAL A 85 16.47 11.71 9.37
N LYS A 86 17.32 12.67 9.73
CA LYS A 86 17.11 14.10 9.45
C LYS A 86 17.79 14.49 8.15
N ALA A 87 17.34 15.56 7.51
CA ALA A 87 18.05 16.16 6.38
C ALA A 87 19.48 16.52 6.80
N GLY A 88 20.46 16.17 5.96
CA GLY A 88 21.88 16.36 6.20
C GLY A 88 22.55 15.34 7.12
N GLN A 89 21.81 14.36 7.66
CA GLN A 89 22.40 13.31 8.49
C GLN A 89 23.30 12.38 7.65
N THR A 90 24.51 12.11 8.13
CA THR A 90 25.41 11.14 7.52
C THR A 90 24.80 9.73 7.60
N LEU A 91 24.67 9.10 6.43
CA LEU A 91 24.13 7.76 6.25
C LEU A 91 25.25 6.73 6.14
N ALA A 92 26.28 7.05 5.35
CA ALA A 92 27.41 6.17 5.10
C ALA A 92 28.65 6.96 4.68
N LYS A 93 29.82 6.33 4.83
CA LYS A 93 31.12 6.92 4.48
C LYS A 93 31.89 5.98 3.55
N ILE A 94 32.55 6.55 2.55
CA ILE A 94 33.60 5.84 1.80
C ILE A 94 34.97 6.17 2.37
N ASN A 95 35.95 5.29 2.11
CA ASN A 95 37.32 5.52 2.49
C ASN A 95 37.82 6.83 1.86
N SER A 96 38.07 7.83 2.72
CA SER A 96 38.53 9.15 2.30
C SER A 96 40.03 9.35 2.49
N THR A 97 40.80 8.30 2.83
CA THR A 97 42.25 8.43 3.10
C THR A 97 42.98 9.03 1.90
N ALA A 98 42.74 8.49 0.70
CA ALA A 98 43.34 9.03 -0.52
C ALA A 98 42.91 10.47 -0.84
N LEU A 99 41.67 10.83 -0.49
CA LEU A 99 41.13 12.19 -0.67
C LEU A 99 41.73 13.19 0.32
N GLN A 100 41.92 12.78 1.57
CA GLN A 100 42.60 13.57 2.59
C GLN A 100 44.07 13.82 2.23
N ASP A 101 44.76 12.81 1.70
CA ASP A 101 46.13 12.95 1.24
C ASP A 101 46.23 13.88 0.02
N ALA A 102 45.30 13.76 -0.94
CA ALA A 102 45.20 14.69 -2.06
C ALA A 102 44.97 16.15 -1.62
N LEU A 103 44.10 16.35 -0.61
CA LEU A 103 43.85 17.67 -0.04
C LEU A 103 45.10 18.24 0.64
N LYS A 104 45.82 17.44 1.45
CA LYS A 104 47.09 17.87 2.06
C LYS A 104 48.13 18.25 1.01
N GLN A 105 48.22 17.47 -0.07
CA GLN A 105 49.14 17.76 -1.17
C GLN A 105 48.76 19.07 -1.89
N ALA A 106 47.47 19.31 -2.15
CA ALA A 106 47.00 20.56 -2.73
C ALA A 106 47.26 21.76 -1.81
N GLN A 107 47.07 21.60 -0.49
CA GLN A 107 47.38 22.64 0.49
C GLN A 107 48.88 22.95 0.56
N ALA A 108 49.74 21.94 0.50
CA ALA A 108 51.19 22.13 0.45
C ALA A 108 51.60 22.88 -0.82
N SER A 109 51.03 22.52 -1.97
CA SER A 109 51.25 23.23 -3.23
C SER A 109 50.79 24.70 -3.16
N LEU A 110 49.62 24.97 -2.57
CA LEU A 110 49.14 26.32 -2.34
C LEU A 110 50.10 27.11 -1.45
N GLN A 111 50.58 26.52 -0.35
CA GLN A 111 51.52 27.18 0.55
C GLN A 111 52.82 27.53 -0.19
N GLN A 112 53.36 26.60 -0.97
CA GLN A 112 54.55 26.84 -1.79
C GLN A 112 54.33 27.99 -2.79
N GLN A 113 53.16 28.06 -3.44
CA GLN A 113 52.83 29.16 -4.37
C GLN A 113 52.59 30.48 -3.65
N LYS A 114 52.12 30.47 -2.39
CA LYS A 114 51.99 31.70 -1.59
C LYS A 114 53.35 32.25 -1.17
N ASP A 115 54.33 31.38 -0.93
CA ASP A 115 55.67 31.79 -0.49
C ASP A 115 56.54 32.28 -1.66
N PHE A 116 56.41 31.68 -2.85
CA PHE A 116 57.33 31.93 -3.98
C PHE A 116 56.65 32.18 -5.34
N GLY A 117 55.32 32.06 -5.43
CA GLY A 117 54.58 32.06 -6.69
C GLY A 117 54.02 33.41 -7.12
N THR A 118 53.41 33.43 -8.30
CA THR A 118 52.66 34.58 -8.81
C THR A 118 51.19 34.50 -8.38
N GLN A 119 50.46 35.62 -8.45
CA GLN A 119 49.05 35.65 -8.09
C GLN A 119 48.20 34.64 -8.89
N ASP A 120 48.52 34.42 -10.17
CA ASP A 120 47.85 33.43 -11.00
C ASP A 120 48.12 32.00 -10.53
N ALA A 121 49.36 31.70 -10.14
CA ALA A 121 49.72 30.39 -9.61
C ALA A 121 49.01 30.10 -8.27
N ILE A 122 48.85 31.11 -7.42
CA ILE A 122 48.07 31.01 -6.18
C ILE A 122 46.61 30.73 -6.49
N ASN A 123 46.01 31.42 -7.47
CA ASN A 123 44.61 31.21 -7.85
C ASN A 123 44.37 29.77 -8.37
N VAL A 124 45.28 29.24 -9.19
CA VAL A 124 45.21 27.85 -9.67
C VAL A 124 45.35 26.85 -8.52
N ALA A 125 46.32 27.07 -7.62
CA ALA A 125 46.50 26.19 -6.46
C ALA A 125 45.30 26.25 -5.50
N GLN A 126 44.65 27.40 -5.35
CA GLN A 126 43.43 27.54 -4.56
C GLN A 126 42.26 26.78 -5.18
N ALA A 127 42.12 26.83 -6.51
CA ALA A 127 41.13 26.02 -7.22
C ALA A 127 41.35 24.52 -6.99
N GLN A 128 42.62 24.06 -6.99
CA GLN A 128 42.95 22.65 -6.70
C GLN A 128 42.57 22.23 -5.27
N VAL A 129 42.83 23.09 -4.27
CA VAL A 129 42.39 22.84 -2.88
C VAL A 129 40.87 22.74 -2.81
N ASN A 130 40.15 23.64 -3.49
CA ASN A 130 38.69 23.63 -3.51
C ASN A 130 38.15 22.34 -4.17
N THR A 131 38.74 21.90 -5.28
CA THR A 131 38.38 20.62 -5.92
C THR A 131 38.65 19.43 -4.99
N ALA A 132 39.79 19.40 -4.32
CA ALA A 132 40.11 18.33 -3.37
C ALA A 132 39.14 18.31 -2.17
N GLN A 133 38.74 19.48 -1.69
CA GLN A 133 37.73 19.62 -0.63
C GLN A 133 36.38 19.08 -1.08
N HIS A 134 35.90 19.47 -2.27
CA HIS A 134 34.63 18.96 -2.80
C HIS A 134 34.62 17.45 -2.95
N ASN A 135 35.73 16.85 -3.40
CA ASN A 135 35.84 15.41 -3.50
C ASN A 135 35.79 14.74 -2.12
N LEU A 136 36.40 15.35 -1.10
CA LEU A 136 36.35 14.88 0.28
C LEU A 136 34.94 14.98 0.87
N ASP A 137 34.21 16.07 0.59
CA ASP A 137 32.84 16.24 1.06
C ASP A 137 31.91 15.20 0.41
N ASN A 138 32.10 14.93 -0.88
CA ASN A 138 31.36 13.91 -1.64
C ASN A 138 31.65 12.47 -1.19
N ALA A 139 32.67 12.24 -0.34
CA ALA A 139 32.94 10.96 0.28
C ALA A 139 32.02 10.64 1.48
N THR A 140 31.20 11.60 1.91
CA THR A 140 30.14 11.37 2.89
C THR A 140 28.79 11.34 2.18
N LEU A 141 28.02 10.27 2.40
CA LEU A 141 26.66 10.18 1.92
C LEU A 141 25.72 10.74 2.97
N ASN A 142 25.13 11.90 2.70
CA ASN A 142 24.21 12.56 3.61
C ASN A 142 22.77 12.47 3.08
N ALA A 143 21.80 12.40 4.00
CA ALA A 143 20.39 12.33 3.65
C ALA A 143 19.92 13.64 3.00
N PRO A 144 19.32 13.63 1.79
CA PRO A 144 18.84 14.84 1.14
C PRO A 144 17.60 15.46 1.83
N HIS A 145 16.84 14.68 2.60
CA HIS A 145 15.62 15.10 3.30
C HIS A 145 15.42 14.24 4.55
N ALA A 146 14.55 14.70 5.45
CA ALA A 146 14.14 13.93 6.63
C ALA A 146 13.13 12.85 6.22
N GLY A 147 13.30 11.62 6.73
CA GLY A 147 12.48 10.48 6.34
C GLY A 147 12.83 9.21 7.09
N VAL A 148 12.31 8.08 6.63
CA VAL A 148 12.64 6.74 7.14
C VAL A 148 13.45 5.97 6.12
N VAL A 149 14.50 5.26 6.57
CA VAL A 149 15.29 4.40 5.70
C VAL A 149 14.46 3.16 5.34
N THR A 150 14.06 3.02 4.07
CA THR A 150 13.24 1.90 3.61
C THR A 150 14.07 0.69 3.19
N ALA A 151 15.27 0.91 2.66
CA ALA A 151 16.21 -0.14 2.27
C ALA A 151 17.64 0.39 2.23
N ILE A 152 18.62 -0.50 2.40
CA ILE A 152 20.06 -0.22 2.22
C ILE A 152 20.57 -1.19 1.16
N ASN A 153 20.95 -0.67 -0.01
CA ASN A 153 21.40 -1.48 -1.16
C ASN A 153 22.93 -1.51 -1.30
N GLY A 154 23.67 -1.29 -0.20
CA GLY A 154 25.13 -1.30 -0.16
C GLY A 154 25.67 -2.11 1.02
N ALA A 155 26.93 -2.55 0.93
CA ALA A 155 27.60 -3.32 1.97
C ALA A 155 28.95 -2.68 2.34
N ILE A 156 29.32 -2.80 3.61
CA ILE A 156 30.65 -2.41 4.09
C ILE A 156 31.71 -3.21 3.31
N GLY A 157 32.71 -2.52 2.76
CA GLY A 157 33.74 -3.09 1.90
C GLY A 157 33.34 -3.20 0.42
N GLY A 158 32.09 -2.91 0.06
CA GLY A 158 31.63 -2.81 -1.32
C GLY A 158 32.15 -1.54 -2.03
N MET A 159 32.07 -1.53 -3.36
CA MET A 159 32.43 -0.35 -4.17
C MET A 159 31.17 0.48 -4.43
N ALA A 160 31.18 1.72 -3.95
CA ALA A 160 30.21 2.72 -4.35
C ALA A 160 30.63 3.31 -5.70
N ALA A 161 29.71 3.34 -6.66
CA ALA A 161 29.88 4.06 -7.91
C ALA A 161 29.23 5.43 -7.79
N SER A 162 29.94 6.49 -8.21
CA SER A 162 29.33 7.80 -8.41
C SER A 162 28.24 7.66 -9.48
N GLY A 163 27.00 8.04 -9.15
CA GLY A 163 25.80 7.84 -9.97
C GLY A 163 26.03 7.89 -11.49
N GLY A 164 26.05 6.70 -12.10
CA GLY A 164 26.09 6.47 -13.54
C GLY A 164 24.91 5.58 -13.94
N GLY A 165 23.70 6.08 -13.74
CA GLY A 165 22.50 5.47 -14.30
C GLY A 165 22.41 5.74 -15.79
N SER A 166 23.08 4.93 -16.60
CA SER A 166 22.77 4.76 -18.03
C SER A 166 22.93 3.29 -18.41
N ALA A 167 22.02 2.45 -17.90
CA ALA A 167 21.73 1.18 -18.56
C ALA A 167 20.83 1.47 -19.77
N SER A 168 21.40 1.96 -20.86
CA SER A 168 20.76 1.93 -22.18
C SER A 168 20.76 0.48 -22.67
N GLY A 169 19.71 -0.26 -22.31
CA GLY A 169 19.40 -1.56 -22.88
C GLY A 169 18.97 -1.41 -24.34
N ALA A 170 19.93 -1.23 -25.24
CA ALA A 170 19.76 -1.52 -26.65
C ALA A 170 20.00 -3.02 -26.87
N SER A 171 18.93 -3.77 -27.12
CA SER A 171 19.05 -5.09 -27.75
C SER A 171 17.99 -5.22 -28.83
N SER A 172 18.49 -5.05 -30.05
CA SER A 172 17.91 -5.42 -31.34
C SER A 172 17.25 -6.81 -31.32
N ALA A 173 16.04 -6.90 -31.85
CA ALA A 173 15.52 -8.13 -32.43
C ALA A 173 15.29 -7.87 -33.93
N GLY A 174 16.02 -8.62 -34.75
CA GLY A 174 15.82 -8.69 -36.20
C GLY A 174 14.69 -9.64 -36.58
#